data_AF-A0A1Q7XTD4-F1
#
_entry.id   AF-A0A1Q7XTD4-F1
#
_cell.length_a   1.000
_cell.length_b   1.000
_cell.length_c   1.000
_cell.angle_alpha   90.00
_cell.angle_beta   90.00
_cell.angle_gamma   90.00
#
_symmetry.space_group_name_H-M   'P 1'
#
loop_
_entity.id
_entity.type
_entity.pdbx_description
1 polymer ?
#
loop_
_entity_poly.entity_id
_entity_poly.type
_entity_poly.pdbx_seq_one_letter_code
_entity_poly.pdbx_strand_id
1 'polypeptide(L)'
;MASGQFKRVKILVPDAYDCILSKLERASPKDRDDADYLFRSQKLDAQVLRDRYKNELGHNLIGKIEWHDQTLELWIDIFTAPR
;
A
#
# COMPACT_ATOMS: atom_id res chain seq x y z
N MET A 1 -1.69 -35.91 4.06
CA MET A 1 -1.64 -34.47 3.73
C MET A 1 -1.20 -34.33 2.28
N ALA A 2 -1.93 -33.61 1.44
CA ALA A 2 -1.59 -33.47 0.02
C ALA A 2 -0.33 -32.60 -0.12
N SER A 3 0.80 -33.23 -0.41
CA SER A 3 2.07 -32.59 -0.70
C SER A 3 2.00 -31.84 -2.04
N GLY A 4 1.79 -30.53 -1.99
CA GLY A 4 2.18 -29.56 -3.04
C GLY A 4 1.91 -29.94 -4.50
N GLN A 5 0.65 -30.23 -4.88
CA GLN A 5 0.34 -30.68 -6.25
C GLN A 5 -0.10 -29.57 -7.22
N PHE A 6 -0.14 -28.31 -6.77
CA PHE A 6 -0.55 -27.21 -7.64
C PHE A 6 0.63 -26.60 -8.40
N LYS A 7 1.08 -27.28 -9.46
CA LYS A 7 2.22 -26.85 -10.31
C LYS A 7 1.88 -25.73 -11.31
N ARG A 8 0.61 -25.36 -11.45
CA ARG A 8 0.12 -24.41 -12.47
C ARG A 8 -0.82 -23.35 -11.92
N VAL A 9 -0.81 -23.13 -10.61
CA VAL A 9 -1.64 -22.07 -10.01
C VAL A 9 -1.06 -20.72 -10.38
N LYS A 10 -1.88 -19.89 -11.01
CA LYS A 10 -1.63 -18.48 -11.25
C LYS A 10 -2.47 -17.70 -10.25
N ILE A 11 -1.82 -16.94 -9.39
CA ILE A 11 -2.50 -16.05 -8.44
C ILE A 11 -2.42 -14.66 -9.03
N LEU A 12 -3.58 -14.04 -9.24
CA LEU A 12 -3.68 -12.63 -9.57
C LEU A 12 -3.84 -11.89 -8.25
N VAL A 13 -2.99 -10.89 -8.03
CA VAL A 13 -3.03 -10.03 -6.85
C VAL A 13 -3.15 -8.58 -7.30
N PRO A 14 -3.75 -7.70 -6.48
CA PRO A 14 -3.71 -6.27 -6.74
C PRO A 14 -2.27 -5.78 -6.86
N ASP A 15 -2.09 -4.70 -7.59
CA ASP A 15 -0.79 -4.03 -7.66
C ASP A 15 -0.33 -3.58 -6.26
N ALA A 16 0.98 -3.46 -6.07
CA ALA A 16 1.55 -3.15 -4.77
C ALA A 16 1.11 -1.77 -4.25
N TYR A 17 0.95 -0.78 -5.13
CA TYR A 17 0.43 0.53 -4.75
C TYR A 17 -1.04 0.41 -4.30
N ASP A 18 -1.87 -0.36 -5.01
CA ASP A 18 -3.28 -0.58 -4.63
C ASP A 18 -3.39 -1.25 -3.25
N CYS A 19 -2.51 -2.22 -2.97
CA CYS A 19 -2.44 -2.87 -1.68
C CYS A 19 -2.16 -1.86 -0.55
N ILE A 20 -1.20 -0.95 -0.74
CA ILE A 20 -0.85 0.09 0.24
C ILE A 20 -2.02 1.06 0.42
N LEU A 21 -2.55 1.59 -0.68
CA LEU A 21 -3.62 2.60 -0.66
C LEU A 21 -4.90 2.08 0.01
N SER A 22 -5.23 0.79 -0.17
CA SER A 22 -6.39 0.14 0.46
C SER A 22 -6.35 0.11 2.00
N LYS A 23 -5.18 0.36 2.61
CA LYS A 23 -4.96 0.27 4.06
C LYS A 23 -4.87 1.63 4.76
N LEU A 24 -4.88 2.74 4.02
CA LEU A 24 -4.73 4.09 4.58
C LEU A 24 -5.79 4.43 5.64
N GLU A 25 -7.04 4.00 5.44
CA GLU A 25 -8.14 4.28 6.38
C GLU A 25 -7.91 3.64 7.76
N ARG A 26 -7.32 2.45 7.79
CA ARG A 26 -7.15 1.65 9.03
C ARG A 26 -6.00 2.16 9.87
N ALA A 27 -4.96 2.69 9.22
CA ALA A 27 -3.75 3.29 9.81
C ALA A 27 -3.15 2.49 10.99
N SER A 28 -3.32 1.16 11.01
CA SER A 28 -2.85 0.34 12.12
C SER A 28 -1.33 0.17 12.06
N PRO A 29 -0.62 -0.01 13.19
CA PRO A 29 0.82 -0.23 13.17
C PRO A 29 1.23 -1.43 12.31
N LYS A 30 0.43 -2.50 12.34
CA LYS A 30 0.64 -3.69 11.51
C LYS A 30 0.49 -3.40 10.02
N ASP A 31 -0.56 -2.65 9.65
CA ASP A 31 -0.78 -2.29 8.24
C ASP A 31 0.34 -1.41 7.69
N ARG A 32 0.84 -0.49 8.52
CA ARG A 32 2.00 0.33 8.18
C ARG A 32 3.25 -0.51 7.98
N ASP A 33 3.54 -1.45 8.87
CA ASP A 33 4.74 -2.29 8.77
C ASP A 33 4.67 -3.21 7.55
N ASP A 34 3.49 -3.75 7.23
CA ASP A 34 3.24 -4.49 5.98
C ASP A 34 3.47 -3.61 4.74
N ALA A 35 2.98 -2.37 4.77
CA ALA A 35 3.12 -1.41 3.68
C ALA A 35 4.58 -0.97 3.48
N ASP A 36 5.33 -0.72 4.55
CA ASP A 36 6.76 -0.37 4.51
C ASP A 36 7.58 -1.53 3.93
N TYR A 37 7.31 -2.76 4.37
CA TYR A 37 7.94 -3.94 3.80
C TYR A 37 7.65 -4.08 2.30
N LEU A 38 6.38 -3.91 1.90
CA LEU A 38 5.98 -4.02 0.50
C LEU A 38 6.62 -2.92 -0.36
N PHE A 39 6.58 -1.68 0.11
CA PHE A 39 7.15 -0.52 -0.57
C PHE A 39 8.65 -0.72 -0.84
N ARG A 40 9.42 -1.14 0.19
CA ARG A 40 10.86 -1.32 0.06
C ARG A 40 11.24 -2.58 -0.72
N SER A 41 10.55 -3.70 -0.50
CA SER A 41 10.86 -4.96 -1.19
C SER A 41 10.62 -4.89 -2.70
N GLN A 42 9.58 -4.16 -3.12
CA GLN A 42 9.26 -3.94 -4.52
C GLN A 42 9.94 -2.70 -5.11
N LYS A 43 10.72 -1.95 -4.32
CA LYS A 43 11.39 -0.69 -4.73
C LYS A 43 10.41 0.29 -5.35
N LEU A 44 9.27 0.48 -4.70
CA LEU A 44 8.23 1.39 -5.14
C LEU A 44 8.71 2.84 -5.07
N ASP A 45 8.07 3.69 -5.87
CA ASP A 45 8.35 5.11 -5.97
C ASP A 45 7.29 5.91 -5.19
N ALA A 46 7.76 6.78 -4.29
CA ALA A 46 6.88 7.58 -3.44
C ALA A 46 6.03 8.57 -4.25
N GLN A 47 6.57 9.13 -5.34
CA GLN A 47 5.83 10.03 -6.21
C GLN A 47 4.72 9.28 -6.95
N VAL A 48 5.00 8.07 -7.45
CA VAL A 48 3.96 7.23 -8.06
C VAL A 48 2.85 6.92 -7.05
N LEU A 49 3.19 6.58 -5.80
CA LEU A 49 2.19 6.35 -4.76
C LEU A 49 1.30 7.58 -4.51
N ARG A 50 1.89 8.79 -4.46
CA ARG A 50 1.15 10.06 -4.34
C ARG A 50 0.25 10.32 -5.55
N ASP A 51 0.78 10.12 -6.74
CA ASP A 51 0.03 10.37 -7.98
C ASP A 51 -1.16 9.43 -8.11
N ARG A 52 -0.98 8.14 -7.78
CA ARG A 52 -2.08 7.16 -7.78
C ARG A 52 -3.13 7.50 -6.72
N TYR A 53 -2.69 7.87 -5.51
CA TYR A 53 -3.62 8.33 -4.48
C TYR A 53 -4.47 9.51 -4.97
N LYS A 54 -3.84 10.56 -5.51
CA LYS A 54 -4.54 11.78 -5.94
C LYS A 54 -5.44 11.56 -7.14
N ASN A 55 -4.95 10.86 -8.16
CA ASN A 55 -5.64 10.76 -9.44
C ASN A 55 -6.68 9.64 -9.47
N GLU A 56 -6.48 8.56 -8.70
CA GLU A 56 -7.33 7.37 -8.76
C GLU A 56 -8.22 7.20 -7.52
N LEU A 57 -7.67 7.44 -6.32
CA LEU A 57 -8.40 7.16 -5.07
C LEU A 57 -9.09 8.40 -4.48
N GLY A 58 -8.43 9.56 -4.46
CA GLY A 58 -8.84 10.74 -3.68
C GLY A 58 -10.27 11.21 -3.96
N HIS A 59 -10.70 11.22 -5.23
CA HIS A 59 -12.06 11.61 -5.62
C HIS A 59 -13.15 10.60 -5.23
N ASN A 60 -12.75 9.36 -4.91
CA ASN A 60 -13.65 8.25 -4.60
C ASN A 60 -13.73 7.95 -3.09
N LEU A 61 -12.99 8.67 -2.26
CA LEU A 61 -13.01 8.51 -0.81
C LEU A 61 -14.28 9.13 -0.20
N ILE A 62 -14.88 8.41 0.74
CA ILE A 62 -16.01 8.89 1.55
C ILE A 62 -15.54 8.94 3.00
N GLY A 63 -15.91 10.00 3.73
CA GLY A 63 -15.53 10.17 5.14
C GLY A 63 -14.43 11.21 5.34
N LYS A 64 -13.46 10.91 6.21
CA LYS A 64 -12.41 11.87 6.62
C LYS A 64 -11.22 11.82 5.66
N ILE A 65 -11.33 12.55 4.56
CA ILE A 65 -10.30 12.61 3.51
C ILE A 65 -8.96 13.12 4.07
N GLU A 66 -9.00 14.16 4.92
CA GLU A 66 -7.80 14.72 5.55
C GLU A 66 -6.99 13.68 6.35
N TRP A 67 -7.66 12.67 6.93
CA TRP A 67 -6.97 11.59 7.65
C TRP A 67 -6.21 10.66 6.70
N HIS A 68 -6.76 10.43 5.50
CA HIS A 68 -6.10 9.64 4.47
C HIS A 68 -4.88 10.38 3.92
N ASP A 69 -5.02 11.68 3.66
CA ASP A 69 -3.92 12.55 3.21
C ASP A 69 -2.78 12.54 4.23
N GLN A 70 -3.09 12.76 5.51
CA GLN A 70 -2.09 12.78 6.59
C GLN A 70 -1.42 11.42 6.78
N THR A 71 -2.19 10.33 6.70
CA THR A 71 -1.64 8.98 6.83
C THR A 71 -0.70 8.65 5.68
N LEU A 72 -1.06 9.02 4.45
CA LEU A 72 -0.23 8.82 3.28
C LEU A 72 1.13 9.50 3.42
N GLU A 73 1.14 10.78 3.75
CA GLU A 73 2.40 11.53 3.88
C GLU A 73 3.28 10.98 5.01
N LEU A 74 2.68 10.67 6.17
CA LEU A 74 3.41 10.06 7.28
C LEU A 74 4.01 8.69 6.90
N TRP A 75 3.28 7.89 6.12
CA TRP A 75 3.77 6.60 5.65
C TRP A 75 4.92 6.77 4.66
N ILE A 76 4.80 7.71 3.71
CA ILE A 76 5.88 8.00 2.76
C ILE A 76 7.15 8.45 3.48
N ASP A 77 7.04 9.30 4.50
CA ASP A 77 8.19 9.74 5.30
C ASP A 77 8.90 8.53 5.94
N ILE A 78 8.14 7.58 6.48
CA ILE A 78 8.68 6.33 7.08
C ILE A 78 9.32 5.44 6.01
N PHE A 79 8.68 5.29 4.85
CA PHE A 79 9.15 4.42 3.77
C PHE A 79 10.42 4.94 3.11
N THR A 80 10.58 6.25 3.06
CA THR A 80 11.74 6.93 2.43
C THR A 80 12.86 7.25 3.41
N ALA A 81 12.60 7.17 4.71
CA ALA A 81 13.62 7.36 5.73
C ALA A 81 14.81 6.38 5.53
N PRO A 82 16.05 6.85 5.73
CA PRO A 82 17.22 5.98 5.74
C PRO A 82 17.10 4.98 6.89
N ARG A 83 17.49 3.73 6.64
CA ARG A 83 17.53 2.64 7.63
C ARG A 83 18.96 2.34 8.06
#